data_AF-A0AAV0HCA6-F1
#
_entry.id   AF-A0AAV0HCA6-F1
#
_cell.length_a   1.000
_cell.length_b   1.000
_cell.length_c   1.000
_cell.angle_alpha   90.00
_cell.angle_beta   90.00
_cell.angle_gamma   90.00
#
_symmetry.space_group_name_H-M   'P 1'
#
loop_
_entity.id
_entity.type
_entity.pdbx_description
1 polymer ?
#
loop_
_entity_poly.entity_id
_entity_poly.type
_entity_poly.pdbx_seq_one_letter_code
_entity_poly.pdbx_strand_id
1 'polypeptide(L)'
;MPKLSALSLENNRFTGMIPAAYGVKAAAAGTEGESTAFERLLLAGNYLVGKIPAAMMGMKPGSGNVSLVDNCLYRCPDDLFFCRGGDQKSVVECKRFWPVRMIP
;
A
#
# COMPACT_ATOMS: atom_id res chain seq x y z
N MET A 1 -13.91 -11.15 -5.08
CA MET A 1 -13.12 -11.12 -6.33
C MET A 1 -11.90 -12.04 -6.19
N PRO A 2 -12.08 -13.36 -6.40
CA PRO A 2 -11.02 -14.34 -6.12
C PRO A 2 -9.89 -14.33 -7.15
N LYS A 3 -10.19 -14.00 -8.42
CA LYS A 3 -9.22 -13.99 -9.54
C LYS A 3 -8.64 -12.60 -9.86
N LEU A 4 -8.76 -11.65 -8.92
CA LEU A 4 -8.28 -10.28 -9.14
C LEU A 4 -6.76 -10.28 -9.02
N SER A 5 -6.05 -10.09 -10.12
CA SER A 5 -4.58 -10.02 -10.18
C SER A 5 -4.05 -8.59 -10.22
N ALA A 6 -4.85 -7.64 -10.74
CA ALA A 6 -4.47 -6.25 -10.85
C ALA A 6 -5.54 -5.34 -10.27
N LEU A 7 -5.15 -4.54 -9.27
CA LEU A 7 -5.99 -3.52 -8.65
C LEU A 7 -5.24 -2.19 -8.65
N SER A 8 -5.79 -1.19 -9.33
CA SER A 8 -5.34 0.20 -9.20
C SER A 8 -6.49 1.02 -8.61
N LEU A 9 -6.19 1.69 -7.50
CA LEU A 9 -7.06 2.62 -6.80
C LEU A 9 -6.33 3.95 -6.58
N GLU A 10 -5.37 4.27 -7.45
CA GLU A 10 -4.50 5.43 -7.31
C GLU A 10 -5.26 6.75 -7.46
N ASN A 11 -4.70 7.83 -6.91
CA ASN A 11 -5.18 9.21 -7.08
C ASN A 11 -6.65 9.40 -6.68
N ASN A 12 -7.02 8.77 -5.56
CA ASN A 12 -8.35 8.87 -4.99
C ASN A 12 -8.28 9.54 -3.61
N ARG A 13 -9.42 9.55 -2.91
CA ARG A 13 -9.53 10.09 -1.55
C ARG A 13 -9.77 9.00 -0.52
N PHE A 14 -9.27 7.78 -0.76
CA PHE A 14 -9.46 6.68 0.18
C PHE A 14 -8.71 6.96 1.48
N THR A 15 -9.42 6.76 2.58
CA THR A 15 -8.93 6.81 3.95
C THR A 15 -9.06 5.42 4.57
N GLY A 16 -8.58 5.24 5.79
CA GLY A 16 -8.48 3.94 6.45
C GLY A 16 -7.06 3.36 6.44
N MET A 17 -6.93 2.20 7.06
CA MET A 17 -5.72 1.40 6.99
C MET A 17 -5.75 0.52 5.74
N ILE A 18 -4.56 0.18 5.21
CA ILE A 18 -4.44 -0.84 4.16
C ILE A 18 -4.90 -2.18 4.74
N PRO A 19 -5.89 -2.86 4.14
CA PRO A 19 -6.36 -4.16 4.64
C PRO A 19 -5.23 -5.19 4.66
N ALA A 20 -5.08 -5.94 5.75
CA ALA A 20 -4.05 -6.96 5.87
C ALA A 20 -4.12 -8.02 4.74
N ALA A 21 -5.35 -8.34 4.30
CA ALA A 21 -5.58 -9.25 3.19
C ALA A 21 -4.94 -8.76 1.86
N TYR A 22 -4.81 -7.45 1.64
CA TYR A 22 -4.14 -6.92 0.45
C TYR A 22 -2.64 -7.16 0.53
N GLY A 23 -2.07 -7.01 1.72
CA GLY A 23 -0.66 -7.32 1.96
C GLY A 23 -0.34 -8.79 1.72
N VAL A 24 -1.18 -9.71 2.20
CA VAL A 24 -1.03 -11.16 1.95
C VAL A 24 -1.08 -11.46 0.45
N LYS A 25 -2.06 -10.89 -0.26
CA LYS A 25 -2.19 -11.10 -1.72
C LYS A 25 -1.04 -10.51 -2.52
N ALA A 26 -0.53 -9.34 -2.13
CA ALA A 26 0.62 -8.73 -2.78
C ALA A 26 1.89 -9.56 -2.52
N ALA A 27 2.07 -10.08 -1.31
CA ALA A 27 3.22 -10.89 -0.94
C ALA A 27 3.23 -12.29 -1.61
N ALA A 28 2.04 -12.81 -1.93
CA ALA A 28 1.87 -14.02 -2.74
C ALA A 28 2.22 -13.81 -4.24
N ALA A 29 2.50 -12.59 -4.68
CA ALA A 29 2.90 -12.38 -6.07
C ALA A 29 4.27 -13.05 -6.34
N GLY A 30 4.31 -13.91 -7.35
CA GLY A 30 5.50 -14.68 -7.71
C GLY A 30 5.65 -16.04 -7.03
N THR A 31 4.68 -16.48 -6.21
CA THR A 31 4.60 -17.89 -5.75
C THR A 31 3.85 -18.72 -6.80
N GLU A 32 4.45 -19.82 -7.25
CA GLU A 32 3.80 -20.71 -8.22
C GLU A 32 2.56 -21.37 -7.59
N GLY A 33 1.38 -21.18 -8.18
CA GLY A 33 0.14 -21.87 -7.81
C GLY A 33 -0.94 -21.03 -7.12
N GLU A 34 -0.66 -19.78 -6.71
CA GLU A 34 -1.67 -18.95 -6.03
C GLU A 34 -2.50 -18.12 -7.01
N SER A 35 -3.65 -18.68 -7.39
CA SER A 35 -4.69 -18.05 -8.22
C SER A 35 -5.39 -16.82 -7.58
N THR A 36 -4.83 -16.27 -6.50
CA THR A 36 -5.39 -15.20 -5.67
C THR A 36 -4.44 -14.01 -5.42
N ALA A 37 -3.21 -14.06 -5.95
CA ALA A 37 -2.17 -13.05 -5.75
C ALA A 37 -2.41 -11.76 -6.54
N PHE A 38 -1.98 -10.62 -6.00
CA PHE A 38 -1.93 -9.35 -6.70
C PHE A 38 -0.58 -9.16 -7.39
N GLU A 39 -0.53 -9.45 -8.69
CA GLU A 39 0.59 -9.06 -9.55
C GLU A 39 0.75 -7.53 -9.62
N ARG A 40 -0.37 -6.80 -9.48
CA ARG A 40 -0.39 -5.34 -9.43
C ARG A 40 -1.31 -4.83 -8.32
N LEU A 41 -0.76 -4.05 -7.39
CA LEU A 41 -1.50 -3.35 -6.35
C LEU A 41 -1.02 -1.89 -6.25
N LEU A 42 -1.75 -0.98 -6.88
CA LEU A 42 -1.39 0.43 -6.89
C LEU A 42 -2.38 1.23 -6.03
N LEU A 43 -1.88 1.79 -4.93
CA LEU A 43 -2.66 2.55 -3.95
C LEU A 43 -2.14 3.98 -3.77
N ALA A 44 -1.20 4.41 -4.62
CA ALA A 44 -0.56 5.71 -4.52
C ALA A 44 -1.54 6.89 -4.64
N GLY A 45 -1.19 8.02 -4.05
CA GLY A 45 -2.00 9.24 -4.17
C GLY A 45 -3.34 9.18 -3.45
N ASN A 46 -3.38 8.52 -2.29
CA ASN A 46 -4.54 8.45 -1.41
C ASN A 46 -4.23 9.06 -0.04
N TYR A 47 -5.11 8.84 0.94
CA TYR A 47 -4.97 9.30 2.33
C TYR A 47 -4.98 8.12 3.30
N LEU A 48 -4.46 6.97 2.84
CA LEU A 48 -4.35 5.75 3.64
C LEU A 48 -3.35 5.97 4.77
N VAL A 49 -3.65 5.47 5.97
CA VAL A 49 -2.84 5.68 7.17
C VAL A 49 -2.40 4.37 7.80
N GLY A 50 -1.51 4.50 8.78
CA GLY A 50 -1.07 3.40 9.61
C GLY A 50 0.25 2.81 9.11
N LYS A 51 0.44 1.54 9.46
CA LYS A 51 1.65 0.78 9.14
C LYS A 51 1.43 0.02 7.84
N ILE A 52 2.52 -0.22 7.10
CA ILE A 52 2.54 -1.17 6.00
C ILE A 52 2.19 -2.56 6.55
N PRO A 53 1.29 -3.33 5.90
CA PRO A 53 0.97 -4.69 6.32
C PRO A 53 2.23 -5.55 6.47
N ALA A 54 2.36 -6.25 7.59
CA ALA A 54 3.57 -7.03 7.91
C ALA A 54 3.89 -8.10 6.85
N ALA A 55 2.88 -8.66 6.18
CA ALA A 55 3.07 -9.63 5.10
C ALA A 55 3.87 -9.07 3.90
N MET A 56 3.84 -7.75 3.68
CA MET A 56 4.61 -7.11 2.62
C MET A 56 6.09 -6.89 3.00
N MET A 57 6.42 -7.04 4.28
CA MET A 57 7.80 -6.93 4.75
C MET A 57 8.57 -8.15 4.24
N GLY A 58 9.59 -7.89 3.42
CA GLY A 58 10.40 -8.94 2.78
C GLY A 58 10.04 -9.24 1.32
N MET A 59 9.01 -8.56 0.77
CA MET A 59 8.80 -8.60 -0.68
C MET A 59 10.03 -8.07 -1.41
N LYS A 60 10.46 -8.79 -2.45
CA LYS A 60 11.64 -8.44 -3.23
C LYS A 60 11.25 -7.58 -4.42
N PRO A 61 12.10 -6.62 -4.85
CA PRO A 61 11.89 -5.95 -6.13
C PRO A 61 11.68 -6.98 -7.24
N GLY A 62 10.63 -6.78 -8.06
CA GLY A 62 10.29 -7.69 -9.15
C GLY A 62 9.32 -8.82 -8.80
N SER A 63 8.96 -9.02 -7.52
CA SER A 63 7.92 -10.00 -7.15
C SER A 63 6.50 -9.55 -7.53
N GLY A 64 6.30 -8.25 -7.72
CA GLY A 64 5.04 -7.66 -8.16
C GLY A 64 5.16 -6.15 -8.36
N ASN A 65 4.15 -5.54 -8.99
CA ASN A 65 4.07 -4.10 -9.18
C ASN A 65 3.20 -3.46 -8.09
N VAL A 66 3.83 -2.91 -7.05
CA VAL A 66 3.14 -2.36 -5.89
C VAL A 66 3.60 -0.94 -5.63
N SER A 67 2.66 -0.04 -5.33
CA SER A 67 2.96 1.36 -5.04
C SER A 67 2.12 1.88 -3.88
N LEU A 68 2.81 2.36 -2.84
CA LEU A 68 2.24 2.93 -1.61
C LEU A 68 2.66 4.39 -1.38
N VAL A 69 3.32 5.03 -2.36
CA VAL A 69 3.77 6.42 -2.28
C VAL A 69 2.60 7.39 -2.19
N ASP A 70 2.88 8.63 -1.80
CA ASP A 70 1.88 9.71 -1.77
C ASP A 70 0.61 9.33 -0.97
N ASN A 71 0.81 8.73 0.21
CA ASN A 71 -0.21 8.39 1.21
C ASN A 71 0.13 9.02 2.57
N CYS A 72 -0.57 8.63 3.63
CA CYS A 72 -0.36 9.10 5.01
C CYS A 72 0.19 8.00 5.92
N LEU A 73 1.05 7.12 5.38
CA LEU A 73 1.65 6.01 6.13
C LEU A 73 2.70 6.50 7.13
N TYR A 74 2.82 5.85 8.29
CA TYR A 74 3.73 6.30 9.35
C TYR A 74 5.21 6.21 8.96
N ARG A 75 5.56 5.18 8.19
CA ARG A 75 6.88 4.97 7.60
C ARG A 75 6.72 4.25 6.28
N CYS A 76 7.34 4.80 5.24
CA CYS A 76 7.49 4.16 3.94
C CYS A 76 8.90 4.51 3.43
N PRO A 77 9.95 3.85 3.95
CA PRO A 77 11.33 4.17 3.58
C PRO A 77 11.63 3.69 2.15
N ASP A 78 12.48 4.43 1.44
CA ASP A 78 12.90 4.11 0.06
C ASP A 78 13.60 2.75 -0.09
N ASP A 79 14.09 2.16 1.00
CA ASP A 79 14.63 0.80 0.99
C ASP A 79 13.59 -0.23 0.52
N LEU A 80 12.31 0.01 0.82
CA LEU A 80 11.19 -0.80 0.34
C LEU A 80 10.82 -0.36 -1.07
N PHE A 81 10.91 -1.27 -2.05
CA PHE A 81 10.72 -0.92 -3.46
C PHE A 81 9.35 -0.28 -3.76
N PHE A 82 8.30 -0.68 -3.03
CA PHE A 82 6.94 -0.17 -3.17
C PHE A 82 6.69 1.18 -2.48
N CYS A 83 7.71 1.70 -1.78
CA CYS A 83 7.75 3.06 -1.25
C CYS A 83 8.62 4.00 -2.10
N ARG A 84 9.28 3.50 -3.15
CA ARG A 84 10.13 4.32 -4.03
C ARG A 84 9.28 5.11 -5.03
N GLY A 85 9.82 6.24 -5.48
CA GLY A 85 9.22 7.03 -6.57
C GLY A 85 8.34 8.18 -6.11
N GLY A 86 8.29 8.47 -4.80
CA GLY A 86 7.64 9.65 -4.25
C GLY A 86 7.57 9.61 -2.72
N ASP A 87 7.50 10.80 -2.11
CA ASP A 87 7.33 10.93 -0.67
C ASP A 87 5.90 10.58 -0.23
N GLN A 88 5.72 10.35 1.08
CA GLN A 88 4.39 10.37 1.68
C GLN A 88 3.86 11.81 1.73
N LYS A 89 2.54 11.97 1.76
CA LYS A 89 1.89 13.27 1.89
C LYS A 89 2.36 13.99 3.15
N SER A 90 2.36 15.32 3.05
CA SER A 90 2.70 16.16 4.18
C SER A 90 1.73 15.92 5.34
N VAL A 91 2.21 16.09 6.58
CA VAL A 91 1.36 15.99 7.78
C VAL A 91 0.17 16.97 7.71
N VAL A 92 0.36 18.13 7.08
CA VAL A 92 -0.69 19.14 6.90
C VAL A 92 -1.80 18.62 5.99
N GLU A 93 -1.47 17.96 4.89
CA GLU A 93 -2.46 17.35 3.99
C GLU A 93 -3.18 16.18 4.66
N CYS A 94 -2.43 15.30 5.34
CA CYS A 94 -3.03 14.15 6.03
C CYS A 94 -4.03 14.58 7.09
N LYS A 95 -3.74 15.62 7.88
CA LYS A 95 -4.66 16.16 8.89
C LYS A 95 -6.00 16.66 8.33
N ARG A 96 -6.10 16.97 7.04
CA ARG A 96 -7.37 17.40 6.42
C ARG A 96 -8.39 16.25 6.30
N PHE A 97 -7.92 15.01 6.27
CA PHE A 97 -8.77 13.81 6.13
C PHE A 97 -8.92 13.03 7.43
N TRP A 98 -8.16 13.40 8.45
CA TRP A 98 -8.12 12.72 9.75
C TRP A 98 -8.27 13.75 10.87
N PRO A 99 -9.47 13.88 11.48
CA PRO A 99 -9.60 14.66 12.70
C PRO A 99 -8.68 14.05 13.78
N VAL A 100 -8.06 14.93 14.56
CA VAL A 100 -6.88 14.75 15.46
C VAL A 100 -6.95 13.59 16.47
N ARG A 101 -8.03 12.79 16.51
CA ARG A 101 -8.25 11.69 17.46
C ARG A 101 -7.76 10.31 17.01
N MET A 102 -7.13 10.16 15.84
CA MET A 102 -6.63 8.87 15.35
C MET A 102 -5.13 8.85 15.01
N ILE A 103 -4.35 9.71 15.66
CA ILE A 103 -2.89 9.58 15.65
C ILE A 103 -2.54 8.87 16.97
N PRO A 104 -2.10 7.60 16.95
CA PRO A 104 -1.63 6.90 18.15
C PRO A 104 -0.31 7.48 18.65
#